data_AF-A0A455U294-F1
#
_entry.id   AF-A0A455U294-F1
#
_cell.length_a   1.000
_cell.length_b   1.000
_cell.length_c   1.000
_cell.angle_alpha   90.00
_cell.angle_beta   90.00
_cell.angle_gamma   90.00
#
_symmetry.space_group_name_H-M   'P 1'
#
loop_
_entity.id
_entity.type
_entity.pdbx_description
1 polymer ?
#
loop_
_entity_poly.entity_id
_entity_poly.type
_entity_poly.pdbx_seq_one_letter_code
_entity_poly.pdbx_strand_id
1 'polypeptide(L)' 'MVPDADIDIEQQEAYLQIVEGAQLNEVVNALNALGATPQDLMSILEALKASGSLRAELEVI' A
#
# COMPACT_ATOMS: atom_id res chain seq x y z
N MET A 1 -32.44 -40.70 -23.32
CA MET A 1 -32.88 -39.50 -22.58
C MET A 1 -31.64 -38.92 -21.91
N VAL A 2 -31.40 -37.61 -22.07
CA VAL A 2 -30.28 -36.91 -21.43
C VAL A 2 -30.82 -36.34 -20.12
N PRO A 3 -30.12 -36.42 -18.98
CA PRO A 3 -30.62 -35.79 -17.76
C PRO A 3 -30.44 -34.28 -17.88
N ASP A 4 -31.54 -33.54 -17.76
CA ASP A 4 -31.49 -32.09 -17.53
C ASP A 4 -30.79 -31.84 -16.19
N ALA A 5 -29.60 -31.24 -16.24
CA ALA A 5 -28.90 -30.79 -15.05
C ALA A 5 -29.30 -29.33 -14.82
N ASP A 6 -30.14 -29.09 -13.81
CA ASP A 6 -30.36 -27.75 -13.26
C ASP A 6 -29.08 -27.32 -12.54
N ILE A 7 -28.38 -26.33 -13.11
CA ILE A 7 -27.22 -25.69 -12.49
C ILE A 7 -27.72 -24.42 -11.82
N ASP A 8 -27.87 -24.48 -10.49
CA ASP A 8 -28.13 -23.30 -9.67
C ASP A 8 -26.83 -22.53 -9.44
N ILE A 9 -26.80 -21.25 -9.82
CA ILE A 9 -25.63 -20.37 -9.63
C ILE A 9 -25.96 -19.42 -8.47
N GLU A 10 -25.51 -19.78 -7.27
CA GLU A 10 -25.55 -18.87 -6.12
C GLU A 10 -24.36 -17.90 -6.18
N GLN A 11 -24.63 -16.62 -6.47
CA GLN A 11 -23.62 -15.57 -6.35
C GLN A 11 -23.52 -15.14 -4.88
N GLN A 12 -22.39 -15.44 -4.24
CA GLN A 12 -22.06 -14.91 -2.92
C GLN A 12 -21.80 -13.39 -3.02
N GLU A 13 -22.37 -12.61 -2.09
CA GLU A 13 -22.08 -11.17 -1.99
C GLU A 13 -20.58 -10.97 -1.72
N ALA A 14 -19.91 -10.23 -2.62
CA ALA A 14 -18.53 -9.83 -2.44
C ALA A 14 -18.50 -8.41 -1.83
N TYR A 15 -17.92 -8.28 -0.64
CA TYR A 15 -17.74 -6.98 0.01
C TYR A 15 -16.37 -6.39 -0.35
N LEU A 16 -16.38 -5.13 -0.82
CA LEU A 16 -15.15 -4.37 -1.02
C LEU A 16 -14.82 -3.61 0.26
N GLN A 17 -13.66 -3.88 0.86
CA GLN A 17 -13.18 -3.14 2.02
C GLN A 17 -12.07 -2.18 1.59
N ILE A 18 -12.23 -0.90 1.91
CA ILE A 18 -11.12 0.06 1.82
C ILE A 18 -10.23 -0.18 3.04
N VAL A 19 -8.96 -0.47 2.78
CA VAL A 19 -7.90 -0.55 3.79
C VAL A 19 -7.13 0.76 3.81
N GLU A 20 -6.91 1.29 5.00
CA GLU A 20 -6.07 2.47 5.18
C GLU A 20 -4.60 2.12 4.92
N GLY A 21 -3.87 3.06 4.32
CA GLY A 21 -2.42 2.96 4.12
C GLY A 21 -1.65 3.36 5.38
N ALA A 22 -0.34 3.12 5.39
CA ALA A 22 0.54 3.61 6.45
C ALA A 22 0.76 5.12 6.33
N GLN A 23 0.92 5.80 7.46
CA GLN A 23 1.32 7.19 7.48
C GLN A 23 2.84 7.30 7.29
N LEU A 24 3.30 8.35 6.60
CA LEU A 24 4.73 8.52 6.29
C LEU A 24 5.62 8.58 7.54
N ASN A 25 5.14 9.22 8.61
CA ASN A 25 5.83 9.30 9.90
C ASN A 25 6.03 7.91 10.53
N GLU A 26 5.06 7.01 10.39
CA GLU A 26 5.17 5.63 10.89
C GLU A 26 6.26 4.87 10.15
N VAL A 27 6.31 5.02 8.82
CA VAL A 27 7.36 4.42 7.97
C VAL A 27 8.74 4.95 8.35
N VAL A 28 8.90 6.27 8.47
CA VAL A 28 10.18 6.90 8.84
C VAL A 28 10.63 6.48 10.24
N ASN A 29 9.72 6.43 11.20
CA ASN A 29 10.04 5.98 12.56
C ASN A 29 10.48 4.52 12.59
N ALA A 30 9.81 3.64 11.84
CA ALA A 30 10.19 2.23 11.73
C ALA A 30 11.58 2.06 11.12
N LEU A 31 11.89 2.80 10.04
CA LEU A 31 13.21 2.77 9.40
C LEU A 31 14.30 3.31 10.32
N ASN A 32 14.05 4.42 11.00
CA ASN A 32 14.96 4.98 12.02
C ASN A 32 15.27 3.96 13.13
N ALA A 33 14.24 3.29 13.65
CA ALA A 33 14.39 2.27 14.69
C ALA A 33 15.19 1.05 14.21
N LEU A 34 15.15 0.75 12.91
CA LEU A 34 15.93 -0.32 12.28
C LEU A 34 17.38 0.08 11.98
N GLY A 35 17.76 1.33 12.24
CA GLY A 35 19.11 1.85 12.03
C GLY A 35 19.36 2.38 10.61
N ALA A 36 18.31 2.71 9.85
CA ALA A 36 18.47 3.42 8.59
C ALA A 36 19.20 4.74 8.82
N THR A 37 20.21 5.04 8.01
CA THR A 37 20.94 6.31 8.13
C THR A 37 20.10 7.45 7.56
N PRO A 38 20.37 8.72 7.94
CA PRO A 38 19.73 9.87 7.31
C PRO A 38 19.86 9.88 5.78
N GLN A 39 21.00 9.41 5.25
CA GLN A 39 21.23 9.28 3.82
C GLN A 39 20.30 8.24 3.18
N ASP A 40 20.12 7.09 3.82
CA ASP A 40 19.22 6.04 3.34
C ASP A 40 17.76 6.54 3.31
N LEU A 41 17.35 7.24 4.37
CA LEU A 41 16.00 7.82 4.45
C LEU A 41 15.78 8.84 3.34
N MET A 42 16.76 9.70 3.08
CA MET A 42 16.67 10.67 1.99
C MET A 42 16.51 9.98 0.63
N SER A 43 17.34 8.96 0.35
CA SER A 43 17.23 8.17 -0.90
C SER A 43 15.89 7.44 -1.03
N ILE A 44 15.32 6.93 0.07
CA ILE A 44 13.99 6.31 0.09
C ILE A 44 12.90 7.36 -0.20
N LEU A 45 12.95 8.53 0.44
CA LEU A 45 11.97 9.60 0.25
C LEU A 45 12.00 10.14 -1.19
N GLU A 46 13.19 10.30 -1.78
CA GLU A 46 13.35 10.68 -3.19
C GLU A 46 12.75 9.62 -4.13
N ALA A 47 12.99 8.34 -3.86
CA ALA A 47 12.40 7.24 -4.64
C ALA A 47 10.87 7.22 -4.53
N LEU A 48 10.32 7.45 -3.34
CA LEU A 48 8.88 7.54 -3.11
C LEU A 48 8.27 8.74 -3.84
N LYS A 49 8.96 9.89 -3.86
CA LYS A 49 8.57 11.07 -4.65
C LYS A 49 8.58 10.77 -6.15
N ALA A 50 9.65 10.17 -6.66
CA ALA A 50 9.79 9.83 -8.07
C ALA A 50 8.75 8.80 -8.55
N SER A 51 8.34 7.88 -7.69
CA SER A 51 7.26 6.91 -7.97
C SER A 51 5.85 7.51 -7.94
N GLY A 52 5.70 8.75 -7.47
CA GLY A 52 4.39 9.38 -7.23
C GLY A 52 3.66 8.83 -6.00
N SER A 53 4.27 7.92 -5.24
CA SER A 53 3.72 7.36 -4.01
C SER A 53 3.71 8.38 -2.86
N LEU A 54 4.62 9.36 -2.91
CA LEU A 54 4.69 10.46 -1.95
C LEU A 54 4.12 11.74 -2.56
N ARG A 55 2.95 12.17 -2.07
CA ARG A 55 2.34 13.46 -2.39
C ARG A 55 2.74 14.50 -1.34
N ALA A 56 4.01 14.89 -1.34
CA ALA A 56 4.55 15.90 -0.42
C ALA A 56 5.71 16.67 -1.06
N GLU A 57 5.95 17.88 -0.57
CA GLU A 57 7.17 18.63 -0.85
C GLU A 57 8.24 18.22 0.15
N LEU A 58 9.39 17.78 -0.36
CA LEU A 58 10.56 17.48 0.46
C LEU A 58 11.35 18.78 0.63
N GLU A 59 11.37 19.32 1.84
CA GLU A 59 12.20 20.47 2.22
C GLU A 59 13.43 19.98 3.00
N VAL A 60 14.61 20.49 2.64
CA VAL A 60 15.86 20.20 3.36
C VAL A 60 16.32 21.51 4.00
N ILE A 61 16.43 21.51 5.33
CA ILE A 61 16.80 22.68 6.16
C ILE A 61 18.11 22.42 6.91
#